data_AF-A0A7U9NE48-F1
#
_entry.id   AF-A0A7U9NE48-F1
#
_cell.length_a   1.000
_cell.length_b   1.000
_cell.length_c   1.000
_cell.angle_alpha   90.00
_cell.angle_beta   90.00
_cell.angle_gamma   90.00
#
_symmetry.space_group_name_H-M   'P 1'
#
loop_
_entity.id
_entity.type
_entity.pdbx_description
1 polymer ?
#
loop_
_entity_poly.entity_id
_entity_poly.type
_entity_poly.pdbx_seq_one_letter_code
_entity_poly.pdbx_strand_id
1 'polypeptide(L)'
;MTLHMHLCFVPLTEDGRLSAKDIIGNKKKLTWWQDEFWKHMVKKFPDLERGESASLTGRDHIPPRVFKEMTRLTKQKEKLGQLLTGITPFNAKSRAEEICKILDTYLPGVEKMDTLLRKYGVAFTKTASENKKLKTKNAELEESLASAQKVSALKQIVDLKLRRDYDSAVAILEQIPPEVLELYKHPHKKERETAYDR
;
A
#
# COMPACT_ATOMS: atom_id res chain seq x y z
N MET A 1 -10.49 9.49 31.13
CA MET A 1 -11.45 9.21 30.03
C MET A 1 -11.00 10.07 28.86
N THR A 2 -10.72 9.50 27.69
CA THR A 2 -10.47 10.33 26.50
C THR A 2 -11.81 10.85 25.99
N LEU A 3 -11.87 12.15 25.67
CA LEU A 3 -13.04 12.72 25.01
C LEU A 3 -13.21 12.03 23.65
N HIS A 4 -14.40 11.49 23.39
CA HIS A 4 -14.72 10.86 22.11
C HIS A 4 -16.18 11.14 21.76
N MET A 5 -16.51 11.02 20.47
CA MET A 5 -17.83 11.28 19.93
C MET A 5 -18.34 10.03 19.21
N HIS A 6 -19.56 9.61 19.54
CA HIS A 6 -20.29 8.61 18.76
C HIS A 6 -21.09 9.34 17.68
N LEU A 7 -20.64 9.24 16.43
CA LEU A 7 -21.31 9.82 15.27
C LEU A 7 -22.06 8.72 14.52
N CYS A 8 -23.37 8.90 14.37
CA CYS A 8 -24.22 8.06 13.53
C CYS A 8 -24.65 8.85 12.30
N PHE A 9 -24.49 8.28 11.11
CA PHE A 9 -24.99 8.87 9.87
C PHE A 9 -25.77 7.82 9.09
N VAL A 10 -26.81 8.28 8.39
CA VAL A 10 -27.64 7.40 7.54
C VAL A 10 -26.96 7.30 6.18
N PRO A 11 -26.63 6.08 5.71
CA PRO A 11 -25.91 5.93 4.45
C PRO A 11 -26.87 6.01 3.26
N LEU A 12 -27.25 7.23 2.87
CA LEU A 12 -28.03 7.51 1.66
C LEU A 12 -27.11 7.83 0.48
N THR A 13 -27.26 7.09 -0.61
CA THR A 13 -26.56 7.34 -1.87
C THR A 13 -27.24 8.47 -2.65
N GLU A 14 -26.56 9.05 -3.64
CA GLU A 14 -27.09 10.16 -4.45
C GLU A 14 -28.37 9.79 -5.21
N ASP A 15 -28.54 8.51 -5.56
CA ASP A 15 -29.74 7.94 -6.18
C ASP A 15 -30.85 7.58 -5.15
N GLY A 16 -30.68 7.96 -3.88
CA GLY A 16 -31.69 7.83 -2.82
C GLY A 16 -31.77 6.43 -2.18
N ARG A 17 -30.84 5.52 -2.48
CA ARG A 17 -30.81 4.18 -1.89
C ARG A 17 -30.12 4.18 -0.53
N LEU A 18 -30.53 3.27 0.35
CA LEU A 18 -29.86 3.02 1.62
C LEU A 18 -28.77 1.96 1.43
N SER A 19 -27.52 2.39 1.29
CA SER A 19 -26.39 1.49 1.04
C SER A 19 -25.12 1.94 1.75
N ALA A 20 -24.84 1.34 2.91
CA ALA A 20 -23.56 1.51 3.61
C ALA A 20 -22.38 1.03 2.75
N LYS A 21 -22.59 -0.04 1.98
CA LYS A 21 -21.56 -0.62 1.12
C LYS A 21 -21.06 0.37 0.08
N ASP A 22 -21.95 1.16 -0.52
CA ASP A 22 -21.55 2.09 -1.58
C ASP A 22 -20.88 3.34 -1.01
N ILE A 23 -21.28 3.79 0.19
CA ILE A 23 -20.73 4.99 0.84
C ILE A 23 -19.41 4.69 1.55
N ILE A 24 -19.41 3.74 2.48
CA ILE A 24 -18.22 3.33 3.25
C ILE A 24 -17.24 2.60 2.32
N GLY A 25 -17.76 1.81 1.38
CA GLY A 25 -16.96 1.13 0.37
C GLY A 25 -16.18 -0.06 0.88
N ASN A 26 -15.14 -0.39 0.12
CA ASN A 26 -14.19 -1.46 0.43
C ASN A 26 -12.97 -0.91 1.17
N LYS A 27 -12.01 -1.79 1.52
CA LYS A 27 -10.75 -1.43 2.20
C LYS A 27 -10.06 -0.19 1.62
N LYS A 28 -10.02 -0.03 0.29
CA LYS A 28 -9.43 1.15 -0.38
C LYS A 28 -10.15 2.45 -0.04
N LYS A 29 -11.48 2.43 -0.02
CA LYS A 29 -12.32 3.60 0.29
C LYS A 29 -12.23 3.95 1.77
N LEU A 30 -12.11 2.96 2.65
CA LEU A 30 -11.87 3.16 4.08
C LEU A 30 -10.52 3.85 4.35
N THR A 31 -9.45 3.44 3.65
CA THR A 31 -8.15 4.13 3.72
C THR A 31 -8.27 5.57 3.23
N TRP A 32 -8.95 5.77 2.10
CA TRP A 32 -9.23 7.12 1.57
C TRP A 32 -9.98 8.00 2.57
N TRP A 33 -11.00 7.46 3.24
CA TRP A 33 -11.72 8.17 4.31
C TRP A 33 -10.80 8.60 5.47
N GLN A 34 -9.88 7.73 5.90
CA GLN A 34 -8.91 8.09 6.94
C GLN A 34 -7.98 9.21 6.50
N ASP A 35 -7.55 9.21 5.24
CA ASP A 35 -6.63 10.21 4.68
C ASP A 35 -7.33 11.56 4.49
N GLU A 36 -8.54 11.58 3.91
CA GLU A 36 -9.32 12.80 3.71
C GLU A 36 -9.80 13.41 5.02
N PHE A 37 -10.24 12.57 5.97
CA PHE A 37 -10.61 13.06 7.30
C PHE A 37 -9.43 13.74 7.98
N TRP A 38 -8.24 13.12 7.95
CA TRP A 38 -7.03 13.73 8.50
C TRP A 38 -6.68 15.05 7.79
N LYS A 39 -6.68 15.10 6.44
CA LYS A 39 -6.45 16.34 5.67
C LYS A 39 -7.42 17.46 6.06
N HIS A 40 -8.66 17.13 6.37
CA HIS A 40 -9.64 18.12 6.83
C HIS A 40 -9.36 18.57 8.26
N MET A 41 -9.01 17.64 9.16
CA MET A 41 -8.77 17.94 10.57
C MET A 41 -7.49 18.75 10.80
N VAL A 42 -6.41 18.47 10.07
CA VAL A 42 -5.13 19.20 10.21
C VAL A 42 -5.26 20.69 9.92
N LYS A 43 -6.21 21.08 9.05
CA LYS A 43 -6.50 22.51 8.79
C LYS A 43 -6.93 23.27 10.05
N LYS A 44 -7.58 22.59 11.00
CA LYS A 44 -8.02 23.17 12.28
C LYS A 44 -7.11 22.78 13.45
N PHE A 45 -6.47 21.61 13.38
CA PHE A 45 -5.63 21.05 14.44
C PHE A 45 -4.28 20.59 13.85
N PRO A 46 -3.29 21.48 13.73
CA PRO A 46 -2.02 21.19 13.05
C PRO A 46 -1.21 20.06 13.68
N ASP A 47 -1.36 19.85 14.99
CA ASP A 47 -0.62 18.84 15.75
C ASP A 47 -1.15 17.40 15.54
N LEU A 48 -2.23 17.24 14.76
CA LEU A 48 -2.85 15.94 14.54
C LEU A 48 -2.08 15.13 13.50
N GLU A 49 -1.47 14.04 13.94
CA GLU A 49 -0.79 13.11 13.05
C GLU A 49 -1.73 12.04 12.48
N ARG A 50 -1.43 11.61 11.24
CA ARG A 50 -2.14 10.51 10.59
C ARG A 50 -1.69 9.19 11.20
N GLY A 51 -2.65 8.37 11.64
CA GLY A 51 -2.33 7.03 12.17
C GLY A 51 -1.63 6.14 11.13
N GLU A 52 -0.82 5.19 11.58
CA GLU A 52 -0.18 4.23 10.67
C GLU A 52 -1.20 3.25 10.07
N SER A 53 -1.04 2.88 8.81
CA SER A 53 -2.00 1.97 8.17
C SER A 53 -1.95 0.55 8.75
N ALA A 54 -3.10 -0.10 8.86
CA ALA A 54 -3.21 -1.49 9.31
C ALA A 54 -2.45 -2.47 8.39
N SER A 55 -2.28 -2.14 7.11
CA SER A 55 -1.51 -2.97 6.18
C SER A 55 0.00 -2.93 6.46
N LEU A 56 0.51 -1.80 6.96
CA LEU A 56 1.92 -1.67 7.34
C LEU A 56 2.20 -2.27 8.72
N THR A 57 1.30 -2.03 9.67
CA THR A 57 1.50 -2.38 11.08
C THR A 57 0.98 -3.76 11.44
N GLY A 58 0.07 -4.33 10.65
CA GLY A 58 -0.61 -5.59 10.96
C GLY A 58 -1.44 -5.53 12.24
N ARG A 59 -1.73 -4.32 12.75
CA ARG A 59 -2.54 -4.12 13.97
C ARG A 59 -4.00 -4.35 13.64
N ASP A 60 -4.62 -5.25 14.39
CA ASP A 60 -6.06 -5.50 14.34
C ASP A 60 -6.78 -4.77 15.49
N HIS A 61 -8.09 -4.59 15.35
CA HIS A 61 -8.92 -3.98 16.37
C HIS A 61 -8.97 -4.87 17.63
N ILE A 62 -8.49 -4.32 18.74
CA ILE A 62 -8.56 -4.97 20.05
C ILE A 62 -9.81 -4.46 20.78
N PRO A 63 -10.70 -5.34 21.26
CA PRO A 63 -11.86 -4.92 22.02
C PRO A 63 -11.46 -4.08 23.25
N PRO A 64 -12.24 -3.04 23.61
CA PRO A 64 -11.91 -2.14 24.72
C PRO A 64 -11.66 -2.86 26.06
N ARG A 65 -12.31 -4.00 26.29
CA ARG A 65 -12.10 -4.82 27.49
C ARG A 65 -10.67 -5.35 27.57
N VAL A 66 -10.16 -5.92 26.49
CA VAL A 66 -8.80 -6.48 26.42
C VAL A 66 -7.77 -5.36 26.55
N PHE A 67 -8.02 -4.21 25.90
CA PHE A 67 -7.16 -3.04 26.03
C PHE A 67 -7.08 -2.50 27.47
N LYS A 68 -8.22 -2.43 28.18
CA LYS A 68 -8.27 -2.01 29.59
C LYS A 68 -7.53 -2.98 30.50
N GLU A 69 -7.69 -4.29 30.27
CA GLU A 69 -6.97 -5.31 31.03
C GLU A 69 -5.45 -5.22 30.82
N MET A 70 -4.99 -5.01 29.59
CA MET A 70 -3.57 -4.82 29.30
C MET A 70 -3.02 -3.54 29.94
N THR A 71 -3.76 -2.43 29.84
CA THR A 71 -3.36 -1.17 30.49
C THR A 71 -3.28 -1.31 32.01
N ARG A 72 -4.20 -2.06 32.62
CA ARG A 72 -4.19 -2.36 34.07
C ARG A 72 -2.94 -3.15 34.46
N LEU A 73 -2.60 -4.20 33.70
CA LEU A 73 -1.40 -5.00 33.94
C LEU A 73 -0.13 -4.17 33.78
N THR A 74 -0.06 -3.30 32.78
CA THR A 74 1.08 -2.39 32.58
C THR A 74 1.29 -1.47 33.79
N LYS A 75 0.21 -0.90 34.35
CA LYS A 75 0.27 -0.09 35.58
C LYS A 75 0.72 -0.92 36.80
N GLN A 76 0.27 -2.16 36.92
CA GLN A 76 0.71 -3.05 38.00
C GLN A 76 2.21 -3.40 37.87
N LYS A 77 2.68 -3.64 36.64
CA LYS A 77 4.11 -3.84 36.33
C LYS A 77 4.94 -2.61 36.69
N GLU A 78 4.47 -1.41 36.34
CA GLU A 78 5.16 -0.16 36.67
C GLU A 78 5.25 0.04 38.20
N LYS A 79 4.15 -0.18 38.92
CA LYS A 79 4.13 -0.14 40.39
C LYS A 79 5.09 -1.18 41.00
N LEU A 80 5.12 -2.40 40.45
CA LEU A 80 6.07 -3.43 40.86
C LEU A 80 7.52 -2.99 40.63
N GLY A 81 7.82 -2.38 39.48
CA GLY A 81 9.13 -1.81 39.17
C GLY A 81 9.57 -0.74 40.17
N GLN A 82 8.69 0.20 40.49
CA GLN A 82 8.95 1.25 41.50
C GLN A 82 9.19 0.65 42.90
N LEU A 83 8.41 -0.36 43.28
CA LEU A 83 8.58 -1.05 44.55
C LEU A 83 9.91 -1.79 44.64
N LEU A 84 10.36 -2.42 43.55
CA LEU A 84 11.65 -3.10 43.46
C LEU A 84 12.84 -2.13 43.51
N THR A 85 12.75 -0.99 42.84
CA THR A 85 13.85 0.01 42.82
C THR A 85 14.06 0.74 44.14
N GLY A 86 13.04 0.81 45.00
CA GLY A 86 13.11 1.50 46.29
C GLY A 86 13.28 0.59 47.50
N ILE A 87 13.72 -0.66 47.30
CA ILE A 87 14.00 -1.58 48.41
C ILE A 87 15.26 -1.09 49.13
N THR A 88 15.09 -0.68 50.38
CA THR A 88 16.16 -0.37 51.30
C THR A 88 16.14 -1.38 52.46
N PRO A 89 17.26 -1.63 53.15
CA PRO A 89 17.34 -2.66 54.19
C PRO A 89 16.29 -2.52 55.30
N PHE A 90 15.82 -1.29 55.56
CA PHE A 90 14.84 -0.96 56.58
C PHE A 90 13.37 -1.18 56.15
N ASN A 91 13.07 -1.23 54.85
CA ASN A 91 11.69 -1.38 54.34
C ASN A 91 11.45 -2.72 53.61
N ALA A 92 12.47 -3.57 53.53
CA ALA A 92 12.47 -4.80 52.73
C ALA A 92 11.32 -5.76 53.07
N LYS A 93 10.98 -5.91 54.35
CA LYS A 93 9.92 -6.84 54.80
C LYS A 93 8.52 -6.37 54.38
N SER A 94 8.20 -5.10 54.64
CA SER A 94 6.91 -4.50 54.26
C SER A 94 6.75 -4.40 52.74
N ARG A 95 7.82 -4.05 52.02
CA ARG A 95 7.79 -4.02 50.55
C ARG A 95 7.68 -5.42 49.94
N ALA A 96 8.32 -6.43 50.52
CA ALA A 96 8.18 -7.81 50.06
C ALA A 96 6.72 -8.29 50.18
N GLU A 97 6.04 -7.98 51.28
CA GLU A 97 4.61 -8.30 51.45
C GLU A 97 3.72 -7.58 50.44
N GLU A 98 3.98 -6.31 50.13
CA GLU A 98 3.26 -5.57 49.09
C GLU A 98 3.52 -6.12 47.69
N ILE A 99 4.77 -6.52 47.41
CA ILE A 99 5.16 -7.16 46.15
C ILE A 99 4.42 -8.50 45.99
N CYS A 100 4.38 -9.33 47.03
CA CYS A 100 3.64 -10.60 47.01
C CYS A 100 2.14 -10.38 46.72
N LYS A 101 1.48 -9.43 47.40
CA LYS A 101 0.06 -9.11 47.15
C LYS A 101 -0.20 -8.65 45.71
N ILE A 102 0.72 -7.85 45.14
CA ILE A 102 0.61 -7.43 43.74
C ILE A 102 0.81 -8.62 42.81
N LEU A 103 1.80 -9.47 43.07
CA LEU A 103 2.08 -10.68 42.30
C LEU A 103 0.91 -11.66 42.28
N ASP A 104 0.23 -11.87 43.42
CA ASP A 104 -0.94 -12.76 43.53
C ASP A 104 -2.09 -12.34 42.60
N THR A 105 -2.26 -11.04 42.37
CA THR A 105 -3.28 -10.52 41.43
C THR A 105 -2.76 -10.37 40.00
N TYR A 106 -1.46 -10.18 39.84
CA TYR A 106 -0.80 -9.96 38.56
C TYR A 106 -0.62 -11.27 37.78
N LEU A 107 -0.17 -12.34 38.44
CA LEU A 107 0.07 -13.64 37.81
C LEU A 107 -1.18 -14.20 37.10
N PRO A 108 -2.36 -14.32 37.74
CA PRO A 108 -3.56 -14.78 37.06
C PRO A 108 -4.04 -13.83 35.96
N GLY A 109 -3.74 -12.54 36.10
CA GLY A 109 -4.06 -11.53 35.08
C GLY A 109 -3.19 -11.68 33.83
N VAL A 110 -1.90 -11.96 34.00
CA VAL A 110 -0.95 -12.21 32.91
C VAL A 110 -1.28 -13.51 32.19
N GLU A 111 -1.62 -14.59 32.89
CA GLU A 111 -2.04 -15.86 32.26
C GLU A 111 -3.30 -15.71 31.40
N LYS A 112 -4.32 -15.00 31.93
CA LYS A 112 -5.53 -14.67 31.17
C LYS A 112 -5.21 -13.82 29.94
N MET A 113 -4.25 -12.89 30.07
CA MET A 113 -3.80 -12.08 28.95
C MET A 113 -3.00 -12.89 27.92
N ASP A 114 -2.12 -13.80 28.34
CA ASP A 114 -1.36 -14.68 27.44
C ASP A 114 -2.30 -15.57 26.62
N THR A 115 -3.30 -16.18 27.25
CA THR A 115 -4.30 -16.99 26.55
C THR A 115 -5.15 -16.18 25.56
N LEU A 116 -5.52 -14.94 25.91
CA LEU A 116 -6.20 -14.03 24.98
C LEU A 116 -5.27 -13.61 23.84
N LEU A 117 -4.04 -13.21 24.14
CA LEU A 117 -3.05 -12.80 23.15
C LEU A 117 -2.63 -13.95 22.25
N ARG A 118 -2.65 -15.21 22.67
CA ARG A 118 -2.46 -16.37 21.78
C ARG A 118 -3.57 -16.49 20.75
N LYS A 119 -4.83 -16.24 21.13
CA LYS A 119 -5.96 -16.21 20.18
C LYS A 119 -5.79 -15.10 19.13
N TYR A 120 -5.38 -13.90 19.56
CA TYR A 120 -5.04 -12.80 18.64
C TYR A 120 -3.69 -13.03 17.92
N GLY A 121 -2.78 -13.79 18.51
CA GLY A 121 -1.46 -14.19 18.01
C GLY A 121 -1.53 -15.03 16.75
N VAL A 122 -2.52 -15.92 16.66
CA VAL A 122 -2.86 -16.64 15.42
C VAL A 122 -3.25 -15.65 14.31
N ALA A 123 -3.88 -14.52 14.64
CA ALA A 123 -4.15 -13.46 13.67
C ALA A 123 -2.88 -12.66 13.32
N PHE A 124 -1.97 -12.41 14.27
CA PHE A 124 -0.68 -11.74 14.01
C PHE A 124 0.26 -12.57 13.11
N THR A 125 0.39 -13.89 13.31
CA THR A 125 1.23 -14.74 12.46
C THR A 125 0.64 -14.94 11.06
N LYS A 126 -0.69 -15.10 10.97
CA LYS A 126 -1.40 -15.14 9.68
C LYS A 126 -1.23 -13.82 8.91
N THR A 127 -1.38 -12.68 9.59
CA THR A 127 -1.19 -11.33 9.02
C THR A 127 0.25 -11.08 8.59
N ALA A 128 1.24 -11.49 9.39
CA ALA A 128 2.65 -11.39 9.00
C ALA A 128 2.96 -12.23 7.75
N SER A 129 2.39 -13.43 7.64
CA SER A 129 2.55 -14.30 6.48
C SER A 129 1.86 -13.73 5.22
N GLU A 130 0.68 -13.15 5.37
CA GLU A 130 -0.06 -12.50 4.28
C GLU A 130 0.65 -11.20 3.84
N ASN A 131 1.17 -10.40 4.76
CA ASN A 131 1.96 -9.20 4.45
C ASN A 131 3.28 -9.53 3.76
N LYS A 132 3.95 -10.64 4.13
CA LYS A 132 5.14 -11.11 3.41
C LYS A 132 4.80 -11.48 1.97
N LYS A 133 3.69 -12.20 1.75
CA LYS A 133 3.18 -12.55 0.40
C LYS A 133 2.75 -11.32 -0.41
N LEU A 134 2.20 -10.30 0.23
CA LEU A 134 1.82 -9.05 -0.44
C LEU A 134 3.05 -8.22 -0.84
N LYS A 135 4.09 -8.18 -0.01
CA LYS A 135 5.36 -7.54 -0.37
C LYS A 135 6.03 -8.20 -1.58
N THR A 136 6.08 -9.53 -1.63
CA THR A 136 6.67 -10.24 -2.78
C THR A 136 5.88 -9.97 -4.06
N LYS A 137 4.54 -10.01 -4.01
CA LYS A 137 3.69 -9.69 -5.18
C LYS A 137 3.84 -8.24 -5.64
N ASN A 138 3.97 -7.29 -4.72
CA ASN A 138 4.19 -5.89 -5.12
C ASN A 138 5.55 -5.70 -5.80
N ALA A 139 6.59 -6.38 -5.31
CA ALA A 139 7.91 -6.35 -5.96
C ALA A 139 7.88 -6.97 -7.37
N GLU A 140 7.21 -8.11 -7.54
CA GLU A 140 7.00 -8.75 -8.86
C GLU A 140 6.21 -7.85 -9.82
N LEU A 141 5.19 -7.16 -9.32
CA LEU A 141 4.41 -6.21 -10.11
C LEU A 141 5.23 -4.98 -10.50
N GLU A 142 6.04 -4.43 -9.60
CA GLU A 142 6.96 -3.33 -9.90
C GLU A 142 8.00 -3.72 -10.95
N GLU A 143 8.59 -4.92 -10.85
CA GLU A 143 9.52 -5.44 -11.83
C GLU A 143 8.86 -5.63 -13.21
N SER A 144 7.65 -6.20 -13.23
CA SER A 144 6.86 -6.37 -14.45
C SER A 144 6.53 -5.01 -15.10
N LEU A 145 6.13 -4.01 -14.31
CA LEU A 145 5.83 -2.67 -14.78
C LEU A 145 7.07 -1.97 -15.35
N ALA A 146 8.22 -2.10 -14.69
CA ALA A 146 9.50 -1.60 -15.18
C ALA A 146 9.92 -2.28 -16.50
N SER A 147 9.67 -3.59 -16.63
CA SER A 147 9.95 -4.33 -17.87
C SER A 147 9.06 -3.86 -19.02
N ALA A 148 7.76 -3.63 -18.76
CA ALA A 148 6.82 -3.14 -19.75
C ALA A 148 7.16 -1.71 -20.22
N GLN A 149 7.61 -0.85 -19.30
CA GLN A 149 8.10 0.49 -19.65
C GLN A 149 9.33 0.45 -20.54
N LYS A 150 10.29 -0.45 -20.28
CA LYS A 150 11.47 -0.66 -21.15
C LYS A 150 11.07 -1.09 -22.55
N VAL A 151 10.15 -2.05 -22.68
CA VAL A 151 9.63 -2.52 -23.98
C VAL A 151 8.93 -1.38 -24.73
N SER A 152 8.13 -0.57 -24.03
CA SER A 152 7.47 0.59 -24.62
C SER A 152 8.48 1.63 -25.14
N ALA A 153 9.53 1.94 -24.37
CA ALA A 153 10.60 2.86 -24.79
C ALA A 153 11.37 2.31 -26.01
N LEU A 154 11.69 1.02 -26.05
CA LEU A 154 12.33 0.39 -27.20
C LEU A 154 11.45 0.48 -28.45
N LYS A 155 10.14 0.25 -28.32
CA LYS A 155 9.21 0.37 -29.44
C LYS A 155 9.19 1.80 -29.99
N GLN A 156 9.16 2.82 -29.13
CA GLN A 156 9.22 4.22 -29.56
C GLN A 156 10.51 4.54 -30.33
N ILE A 157 11.66 3.99 -29.91
CA ILE A 157 12.93 4.18 -30.62
C ILE A 157 12.90 3.54 -32.02
N VAL A 158 12.33 2.34 -32.15
CA VAL A 158 12.20 1.64 -33.44
C VAL A 158 11.25 2.41 -34.36
N ASP A 159 10.10 2.85 -33.86
CA ASP A 159 9.12 3.62 -34.63
C ASP A 159 9.73 4.93 -35.14
N LEU A 160 10.53 5.63 -34.32
CA LEU A 160 11.24 6.85 -34.73
C LEU A 160 12.30 6.59 -35.82
N LYS A 161 13.03 5.47 -35.74
CA LYS A 161 13.97 5.08 -36.80
C LYS A 161 13.26 4.80 -38.10
N LEU A 162 12.20 4.00 -38.06
CA LEU A 162 11.40 3.68 -39.24
C LEU A 162 10.83 4.94 -39.89
N ARG A 163 10.39 5.91 -39.08
CA ARG A 163 9.91 7.20 -39.59
C ARG A 163 11.00 7.97 -40.32
N ARG A 164 12.20 8.04 -39.74
CA ARG A 164 13.37 8.69 -40.35
C ARG A 164 13.77 8.04 -41.68
N ASP A 165 13.75 6.72 -41.72
CA ASP A 165 14.09 5.95 -42.93
C ASP A 165 13.04 6.20 -44.04
N TYR A 166 11.76 6.25 -43.67
CA TYR A 166 10.68 6.61 -44.59
C TYR A 166 10.81 8.03 -45.13
N ASP A 167 11.02 9.02 -44.26
CA ASP A 167 11.17 10.42 -44.68
C ASP A 167 12.40 10.59 -45.59
N SER A 168 13.47 9.83 -45.35
CA SER A 168 14.66 9.80 -46.22
C SER A 168 14.35 9.22 -47.61
N ALA A 169 13.57 8.13 -47.68
CA ALA A 169 13.14 7.56 -48.95
C ALA A 169 12.24 8.52 -49.75
N VAL A 170 11.34 9.23 -49.07
CA VAL A 170 10.49 10.26 -49.70
C VAL A 170 11.33 11.41 -50.25
N ALA A 171 12.31 11.90 -49.49
CA ALA A 171 13.20 12.98 -49.96
C ALA A 171 13.98 12.59 -51.22
N ILE A 172 14.39 11.33 -51.36
CA ILE A 172 15.04 10.82 -52.58
C ILE A 172 14.07 10.86 -53.77
N LEU A 173 12.80 10.49 -53.57
CA LEU A 173 11.78 10.54 -54.62
C LEU A 173 11.49 11.99 -55.08
N GLU A 174 11.50 12.95 -54.16
CA GLU A 174 11.29 14.38 -54.46
C GLU A 174 12.47 15.02 -55.21
N GLN A 175 13.68 14.45 -55.08
CA GLN A 175 14.86 14.90 -55.81
C GLN A 175 14.96 14.37 -57.25
N ILE A 176 14.02 13.52 -57.68
CA ILE A 176 14.00 13.00 -59.04
C ILE A 176 13.63 14.13 -60.01
N PRO A 177 14.47 14.43 -61.02
CA PRO A 177 14.17 15.47 -62.00
C PRO A 177 12.87 15.19 -62.76
N PRO A 178 12.05 16.22 -63.06
CA PRO A 178 10.76 16.05 -63.71
C PRO A 178 10.85 15.38 -65.10
N GLU A 179 11.99 15.52 -65.79
CA GLU A 179 12.30 14.87 -67.07
C GLU A 179 12.27 13.33 -66.97
N VAL A 180 12.72 12.77 -65.85
CA VAL A 180 12.72 11.32 -65.60
C VAL A 180 11.31 10.82 -65.26
N LEU A 181 10.51 11.64 -64.57
CA LEU A 181 9.11 11.32 -64.25
C LEU A 181 8.20 11.36 -65.49
N GLU A 182 8.46 12.27 -66.43
CA GLU A 182 7.78 12.36 -67.73
C GLU A 182 8.04 11.11 -68.59
N LEU A 183 9.30 10.63 -68.64
CA LEU A 183 9.68 9.38 -69.32
C LEU A 183 9.03 8.15 -68.70
N TYR A 184 8.84 8.13 -67.38
CA TYR A 184 8.14 7.04 -66.68
C TYR A 184 6.63 7.03 -66.96
N LYS A 185 5.99 8.20 -67.02
CA LYS A 185 4.54 8.33 -67.31
C LYS A 185 4.17 8.00 -68.75
N HIS A 186 5.10 8.17 -69.70
CA HIS A 186 4.90 7.82 -71.09
C HIS A 186 5.94 6.78 -71.53
N PRO A 187 5.72 5.48 -71.21
CA PRO A 187 6.64 4.44 -71.63
C PRO A 187 6.63 4.39 -73.16
N HIS A 188 7.75 4.74 -73.78
CA HIS A 188 7.96 4.53 -75.20
C HIS A 188 7.79 3.03 -75.50
N LYS A 189 6.71 2.66 -76.18
CA LYS A 189 6.63 1.40 -76.93
C LYS A 189 7.83 1.34 -77.86
N LYS A 190 8.76 0.41 -77.63
CA LYS A 190 9.55 -0.20 -78.72
C LYS A 190 10.11 -1.57 -78.33
N GLU A 191 9.55 -2.56 -79.01
CA GLU A 191 10.07 -3.91 -79.20
C GLU A 191 11.46 -3.89 -79.88
N ARG A 192 12.28 -4.90 -79.55
CA ARG A 192 12.97 -5.85 -80.47
C ARG A 192 13.95 -6.69 -79.64
N GLU A 193 13.66 -7.97 -79.37
CA GLU A 193 13.85 -9.17 -80.22
C GLU A 193 15.30 -9.45 -80.66
N THR A 194 15.80 -10.58 -80.15
CA THR A 194 16.77 -11.55 -80.72
C THR A 194 18.26 -11.21 -80.79
N ALA A 195 19.07 -12.02 -80.08
CA ALA A 195 20.36 -12.55 -80.55
C ALA A 195 20.85 -13.76 -79.70
N TYR A 196 20.67 -14.96 -80.26
CA TYR A 196 21.51 -16.18 -80.21
C TYR A 196 21.65 -17.09 -78.96
N ASP A 197 20.94 -18.22 -79.02
CA ASP A 197 21.43 -19.63 -78.97
C ASP A 197 22.84 -19.91 -78.39
N ARG A 198 22.90 -20.63 -77.25
CA ARG A 198 23.34 -22.05 -77.15
C ARG A 198 23.05 -22.66 -75.79
#